data_AF-A0A951MHN2-F1
#
_entry.id   AF-A0A951MHN2-F1
#
_cell.length_a   1.000
_cell.length_b   1.000
_cell.length_c   1.000
_cell.angle_alpha   90.00
_cell.angle_beta   90.00
_cell.angle_gamma   90.00
#
_symmetry.space_group_name_H-M   'P 1'
#
loop_
_entity.id
_entity.type
_entity.pdbx_description
1 polymer ?
#
loop_
_entity_poly.entity_id
_entity_poly.type
_entity_poly.pdbx_seq_one_letter_code
_entity_poly.pdbx_strand_id
1 'polypeptide(L)'
;MRRRTTLAGPAGGTGHTHAPWLLAGSLALLALLLPDALWAQETVEISRYGDFPVIGGRTAIWIAAQVHLFFAAFVLGVPMFAVVAEAVGIFGGDQRYDKLSKEFTRLLLVSYSATAIWGAILVFGLITIYPGLWNYLAEIFRWSMWAYVGLFFFESFTLYLYYYGWERWSLGKAKYFHWTLGILLNVWGTIVMFIANSWLTYMMSPPAEVTADTAPQMVQFWSAFANATWMPINIHRLIANVV
;
A
#
# COMPACT_ATOMS: atom_id res chain seq x y z
N MET A 1 101.78 -38.28 24.85
CA MET A 1 102.21 -37.26 25.83
C MET A 1 101.38 -35.99 25.62
N ARG A 2 100.62 -35.61 26.65
CA ARG A 2 100.04 -34.30 27.01
C ARG A 2 99.35 -33.38 25.98
N ARG A 3 98.07 -33.13 26.28
CA ARG A 3 97.26 -31.93 25.98
C ARG A 3 97.94 -30.61 26.38
N ARG A 4 97.66 -29.52 25.64
CA ARG A 4 97.09 -28.22 26.12
C ARG A 4 97.08 -27.18 24.99
N THR A 5 95.89 -26.76 24.53
CA THR A 5 95.18 -25.47 24.78
C THR A 5 95.56 -24.33 23.85
N THR A 6 94.56 -23.84 23.10
CA THR A 6 94.29 -22.41 22.95
C THR A 6 92.78 -22.19 22.89
N LEU A 7 92.31 -21.36 23.84
CA LEU A 7 90.98 -20.76 23.92
C LEU A 7 91.01 -19.45 23.13
N ALA A 8 89.95 -19.17 22.35
CA ALA A 8 89.45 -17.82 22.11
C ALA A 8 88.08 -17.90 21.40
N GLY A 9 86.99 -17.60 22.12
CA GLY A 9 85.86 -16.87 21.53
C GLY A 9 86.08 -15.36 21.72
N PRO A 10 85.12 -14.46 21.39
CA PRO A 10 83.74 -14.70 20.96
C PRO A 10 83.29 -13.83 19.75
N ALA A 11 82.28 -14.24 18.98
CA ALA A 11 81.40 -13.31 18.26
C ALA A 11 80.21 -14.06 17.64
N GLY A 12 79.01 -13.52 17.83
CA GLY A 12 77.82 -13.91 17.06
C GLY A 12 76.72 -14.50 17.91
N GLY A 13 76.07 -13.66 18.73
CA GLY A 13 74.79 -14.01 19.33
C GLY A 13 73.76 -14.28 18.23
N THR A 14 73.27 -15.51 18.17
CA THR A 14 72.15 -15.90 17.30
C THR A 14 70.86 -15.39 17.93
N GLY A 15 70.50 -14.15 17.62
CA GLY A 15 69.16 -13.64 17.83
C GLY A 15 68.19 -14.44 16.96
N HIS A 16 67.45 -15.35 17.58
CA HIS A 16 66.35 -16.07 16.93
C HIS A 16 65.28 -15.06 16.50
N THR A 17 65.31 -14.62 15.24
CA THR A 17 64.25 -13.80 14.65
C THR A 17 63.08 -14.71 14.25
N HIS A 18 62.28 -15.13 15.24
CA HIS A 18 60.94 -15.71 15.02
C HIS A 18 59.90 -14.65 14.54
N ALA A 19 60.34 -13.41 14.35
CA ALA A 19 59.51 -12.26 13.99
C ALA A 19 58.74 -12.36 12.65
N PRO A 20 59.26 -12.94 11.54
CA PRO A 20 58.53 -12.87 10.27
C PRO A 20 57.29 -13.78 10.27
N TRP A 21 57.33 -14.91 10.99
CA TRP A 21 56.20 -15.85 11.08
C TRP A 21 55.09 -15.35 12.01
N LEU A 22 55.45 -14.65 13.09
CA LEU A 22 54.48 -14.03 13.99
C LEU A 22 53.80 -12.81 13.35
N LEU A 23 54.55 -12.01 12.58
CA LEU A 23 53.98 -10.89 11.82
C LEU A 23 53.07 -11.38 10.69
N ALA A 24 53.49 -12.39 9.93
CA ALA A 24 52.67 -13.02 8.89
C ALA A 24 51.41 -13.69 9.48
N GLY A 25 51.54 -14.36 10.63
CA GLY A 25 50.42 -14.93 11.37
C GLY A 25 49.45 -13.86 11.88
N SER A 26 49.96 -12.73 12.40
CA SER A 26 49.11 -11.62 12.86
C SER A 26 48.41 -10.87 11.73
N LEU A 27 49.03 -10.75 10.56
CA LEU A 27 48.41 -10.17 9.35
C LEU A 27 47.36 -11.10 8.75
N ALA A 28 47.59 -12.41 8.77
CA ALA A 28 46.60 -13.41 8.38
C ALA A 28 45.42 -13.45 9.37
N LEU A 29 45.68 -13.30 10.67
CA LEU A 29 44.63 -13.18 11.68
C LEU A 29 43.87 -11.86 11.54
N LEU A 30 44.54 -10.74 11.23
CA LEU A 30 43.88 -9.47 10.93
C LEU A 30 43.04 -9.54 9.64
N ALA A 31 43.50 -10.26 8.62
CA ALA A 31 42.73 -10.50 7.40
C ALA A 31 41.53 -11.43 7.61
N LEU A 32 41.58 -12.32 8.62
CA LEU A 32 40.46 -13.18 9.04
C LEU A 32 39.51 -12.50 10.05
N LEU A 33 39.96 -11.42 10.72
CA LEU A 33 39.19 -10.65 11.70
C LEU A 33 38.63 -9.34 11.13
N LEU A 34 39.14 -8.89 9.98
CA LEU A 34 38.50 -7.84 9.18
C LEU A 34 37.22 -8.45 8.60
N PRO A 35 36.03 -7.94 8.97
CA PRO A 35 34.80 -8.44 8.38
C PRO A 35 34.90 -8.31 6.86
N ASP A 36 34.25 -9.22 6.14
CA ASP A 36 34.11 -9.25 4.68
C ASP A 36 33.57 -7.92 4.07
N ALA A 37 33.28 -6.93 4.93
CA ALA A 37 32.90 -5.55 4.67
C ALA A 37 33.84 -4.75 3.75
N LEU A 38 35.12 -5.12 3.58
CA LEU A 38 36.01 -4.40 2.66
C LEU A 38 35.94 -4.90 1.20
N TRP A 39 35.34 -6.08 0.98
CA TRP A 39 35.23 -6.71 -0.34
C TRP A 39 33.78 -6.96 -0.76
N ALA A 40 32.85 -6.90 0.19
CA ALA A 40 31.45 -6.72 -0.12
C ALA A 40 31.27 -5.30 -0.65
N GLN A 41 31.24 -5.17 -1.98
CA GLN A 41 30.38 -4.15 -2.55
C GLN A 41 28.97 -4.50 -2.06
N GLU A 42 28.55 -3.88 -0.95
CA GLU A 42 27.18 -3.93 -0.49
C GLU A 42 26.38 -3.26 -1.62
N THR A 43 26.04 -4.05 -2.63
CA THR A 43 24.83 -3.79 -3.38
C THR A 43 23.79 -3.76 -2.28
N VAL A 44 23.35 -2.57 -1.91
CA VAL A 44 22.11 -2.40 -1.17
C VAL A 44 21.06 -3.03 -2.08
N GLU A 45 20.87 -4.35 -1.98
CA GLU A 45 19.66 -4.99 -2.41
C GLU A 45 18.63 -4.36 -1.49
N ILE A 46 18.02 -3.26 -1.95
CA ILE A 46 16.82 -2.72 -1.36
C ILE A 46 15.90 -3.92 -1.32
N SER A 47 15.68 -4.48 -0.12
CA SER A 47 14.90 -5.69 0.03
C SER A 47 13.58 -5.45 -0.68
N ARG A 48 13.36 -6.16 -1.81
CA ARG A 48 12.16 -5.96 -2.64
C ARG A 48 10.88 -6.19 -1.83
N TYR A 49 11.01 -6.96 -0.76
CA TYR A 49 9.99 -7.32 0.20
C TYR A 49 10.53 -7.13 1.62
N GLY A 50 9.85 -6.35 2.44
CA GLY A 50 10.05 -6.28 3.88
C GLY A 50 9.33 -7.41 4.59
N ASP A 51 9.84 -7.83 5.74
CA ASP A 51 9.17 -8.78 6.62
C ASP A 51 8.44 -8.07 7.76
N PHE A 52 7.27 -8.60 8.13
CA PHE A 52 6.51 -8.15 9.29
C PHE A 52 6.70 -9.14 10.45
N PRO A 53 7.00 -8.68 11.68
CA PRO A 53 7.32 -9.57 12.78
C PRO A 53 6.18 -10.57 13.07
N VAL A 54 6.55 -11.82 13.36
CA VAL A 54 5.69 -12.93 13.81
C VAL A 54 4.73 -13.52 12.76
N ILE A 55 4.09 -12.70 11.91
CA ILE A 55 2.99 -13.13 11.04
C ILE A 55 3.38 -13.16 9.55
N GLY A 56 4.52 -12.53 9.21
CA GLY A 56 5.03 -12.40 7.84
C GLY A 56 4.33 -11.29 7.05
N GLY A 57 5.08 -10.66 6.13
CA GLY A 57 4.61 -9.48 5.38
C GLY A 57 3.35 -9.74 4.53
N ARG A 58 3.26 -10.93 3.91
CA ARG A 58 2.09 -11.35 3.11
C ARG A 58 0.80 -11.40 3.95
N THR A 59 0.86 -12.04 5.11
CA THR A 59 -0.32 -12.21 5.97
C THR A 59 -0.79 -10.87 6.54
N ALA A 60 0.16 -10.01 6.95
CA ALA A 60 -0.16 -8.67 7.45
C ALA A 60 -0.90 -7.83 6.41
N ILE A 61 -0.41 -7.79 5.16
CA ILE A 61 -1.08 -7.10 4.06
C ILE A 61 -2.43 -7.73 3.74
N TRP A 62 -2.53 -9.07 3.74
CA TRP A 62 -3.80 -9.75 3.48
C TRP A 62 -4.87 -9.38 4.53
N ILE A 63 -4.52 -9.38 5.82
CA ILE A 63 -5.45 -8.99 6.90
C ILE A 63 -5.90 -7.54 6.70
N ALA A 64 -4.95 -6.61 6.50
CA ALA A 64 -5.26 -5.19 6.30
C ALA A 64 -6.14 -4.96 5.08
N ALA A 65 -5.82 -5.60 3.95
CA ALA A 65 -6.60 -5.52 2.72
C ALA A 65 -8.01 -6.10 2.90
N GLN A 66 -8.13 -7.25 3.57
CA GLN A 66 -9.42 -7.91 3.77
C GLN A 66 -10.36 -7.07 4.63
N VAL A 67 -9.87 -6.52 5.75
CA VAL A 67 -10.67 -5.67 6.62
C VAL A 67 -11.05 -4.37 5.90
N HIS A 68 -10.10 -3.76 5.19
CA HIS A 68 -10.38 -2.58 4.38
C HIS A 68 -11.49 -2.86 3.34
N LEU A 69 -11.44 -4.00 2.65
CA LEU A 69 -12.45 -4.37 1.64
C LEU A 69 -13.84 -4.61 2.23
N PHE A 70 -13.95 -5.20 3.43
CA PHE A 70 -15.25 -5.38 4.09
C PHE A 70 -15.92 -4.04 4.40
N PHE A 71 -15.16 -3.07 4.92
CA PHE A 71 -15.71 -1.74 5.16
C PHE A 71 -15.92 -0.95 3.86
N ALA A 72 -15.04 -1.10 2.86
CA ALA A 72 -15.19 -0.44 1.56
C ALA A 72 -16.46 -0.89 0.81
N ALA A 73 -16.78 -2.19 0.83
CA ALA A 73 -18.02 -2.69 0.25
C ALA A 73 -19.25 -2.10 0.95
N PHE A 74 -19.22 -2.01 2.28
CA PHE A 74 -20.28 -1.40 3.08
C PHE A 74 -20.45 0.10 2.77
N VAL A 75 -19.35 0.85 2.67
CA VAL A 75 -19.35 2.29 2.33
C VAL A 75 -19.89 2.54 0.93
N LEU A 76 -19.72 1.62 -0.02
CA LEU A 76 -20.29 1.74 -1.36
C LEU A 76 -21.76 1.33 -1.44
N GLY A 77 -22.19 0.33 -0.65
CA GLY A 77 -23.57 -0.15 -0.67
C GLY A 77 -24.57 0.72 0.11
N VAL A 78 -24.23 1.14 1.32
CA VAL A 78 -25.13 1.90 2.20
C VAL A 78 -25.65 3.22 1.59
N PRO A 79 -24.84 4.05 0.91
CA PRO A 79 -25.33 5.28 0.29
C PRO A 79 -26.34 5.01 -0.82
N MET A 80 -26.27 3.88 -1.52
CA MET A 80 -27.26 3.51 -2.54
C MET A 80 -28.63 3.30 -1.87
N PHE A 81 -28.66 2.57 -0.76
CA PHE A 81 -29.88 2.37 0.02
C PHE A 81 -30.39 3.67 0.66
N ALA A 82 -29.49 4.54 1.14
CA ALA A 82 -29.84 5.84 1.70
C ALA A 82 -30.53 6.73 0.65
N VAL A 83 -29.99 6.82 -0.57
CA VAL A 83 -30.57 7.59 -1.68
C VAL A 83 -31.94 7.07 -2.09
N VAL A 84 -32.13 5.75 -2.14
CA VAL A 84 -33.43 5.14 -2.48
C VAL A 84 -34.44 5.39 -1.36
N ALA A 85 -34.07 5.19 -0.09
CA ALA A 85 -34.94 5.46 1.05
C ALA A 85 -35.33 6.94 1.12
N GLU A 86 -34.39 7.85 0.85
CA GLU A 86 -34.66 9.28 0.78
C GLU A 86 -35.60 9.63 -0.38
N ALA A 87 -35.39 9.05 -1.57
CA ALA A 87 -36.30 9.23 -2.71
C ALA A 87 -37.72 8.79 -2.36
N VAL A 88 -37.88 7.62 -1.74
CA VAL A 88 -39.19 7.12 -1.28
C VAL A 88 -39.80 8.05 -0.23
N GLY A 89 -39.00 8.62 0.68
CA GLY A 89 -39.45 9.62 1.64
C GLY A 89 -39.93 10.92 0.98
N ILE A 90 -39.25 11.37 -0.09
CA ILE A 90 -39.60 12.60 -0.84
C ILE A 90 -40.87 12.38 -1.67
N PHE A 91 -40.92 11.33 -2.47
CA PHE A 91 -42.02 11.07 -3.41
C PHE A 91 -43.23 10.40 -2.77
N GLY A 92 -43.00 9.54 -1.77
CA GLY A 92 -44.05 8.84 -1.03
C GLY A 92 -44.62 9.63 0.16
N GLY A 93 -43.95 10.69 0.60
CA GLY A 93 -44.41 11.57 1.69
C GLY A 93 -44.35 10.95 3.09
N ASP A 94 -43.79 9.74 3.25
CA ASP A 94 -43.67 9.06 4.54
C ASP A 94 -42.33 9.38 5.21
N GLN A 95 -42.41 10.09 6.34
CA GLN A 95 -41.25 10.50 7.15
C GLN A 95 -40.46 9.33 7.74
N ARG A 96 -41.02 8.12 7.77
CA ARG A 96 -40.29 6.94 8.29
C ARG A 96 -39.09 6.59 7.41
N TYR A 97 -39.22 6.69 6.09
CA TYR A 97 -38.11 6.43 5.16
C TYR A 97 -37.04 7.52 5.21
N ASP A 98 -37.46 8.75 5.46
CA ASP A 98 -36.54 9.87 5.68
C ASP A 98 -35.69 9.67 6.94
N LYS A 99 -36.32 9.26 8.05
CA LYS A 99 -35.59 8.90 9.28
C LYS A 99 -34.65 7.70 9.06
N LEU A 100 -35.10 6.70 8.31
CA LEU A 100 -34.26 5.54 7.98
C LEU A 100 -33.01 5.95 7.19
N SER A 101 -33.17 6.81 6.18
CA SER A 101 -32.04 7.30 5.39
C SER A 101 -31.05 8.11 6.23
N LYS A 102 -31.55 8.89 7.20
CA LYS A 102 -30.71 9.61 8.17
C LYS A 102 -29.85 8.67 9.00
N GLU A 103 -30.43 7.58 9.50
CA GLU A 103 -29.69 6.57 10.28
C GLU A 103 -28.64 5.87 9.42
N PHE A 104 -28.95 5.54 8.16
CA PHE A 104 -27.95 5.01 7.23
C PHE A 104 -26.78 5.97 7.00
N THR A 105 -27.05 7.26 6.88
CA THR A 105 -26.01 8.28 6.72
C THR A 105 -25.11 8.37 7.95
N ARG A 106 -25.67 8.20 9.15
CA ARG A 106 -24.89 8.15 10.39
C ARG A 106 -23.96 6.92 10.44
N LEU A 107 -24.46 5.76 10.01
CA LEU A 107 -23.64 4.54 9.89
C LEU A 107 -22.55 4.69 8.82
N LEU A 108 -22.87 5.36 7.72
CA LEU A 108 -21.94 5.67 6.64
C LEU A 108 -20.76 6.52 7.15
N LEU A 109 -21.01 7.54 7.97
CA LEU A 109 -19.94 8.40 8.53
C LEU A 109 -18.91 7.60 9.35
N VAL A 110 -19.39 6.71 10.22
CA VAL A 110 -18.53 5.89 11.10
C VAL A 110 -17.74 4.87 10.27
N SER A 111 -18.43 4.15 9.38
CA SER A 111 -17.80 3.14 8.52
C SER A 111 -16.83 3.74 7.51
N TYR A 112 -17.09 4.94 6.98
CA TYR A 112 -16.19 5.68 6.10
C TYR A 112 -14.86 5.98 6.81
N SER A 113 -14.93 6.47 8.05
CA SER A 113 -13.74 6.73 8.86
C SER A 113 -12.95 5.44 9.16
N ALA A 114 -13.64 4.35 9.49
CA ALA A 114 -12.99 3.05 9.68
C ALA A 114 -12.31 2.55 8.39
N THR A 115 -12.97 2.71 7.23
CA THR A 115 -12.43 2.36 5.91
C THR A 115 -11.16 3.16 5.61
N ALA A 116 -11.16 4.47 5.87
CA ALA A 116 -10.03 5.35 5.65
C ALA A 116 -8.82 4.96 6.53
N ILE A 117 -9.05 4.64 7.81
CA ILE A 117 -8.00 4.18 8.72
C ILE A 117 -7.37 2.88 8.20
N TRP A 118 -8.18 1.88 7.87
CA TRP A 118 -7.68 0.61 7.33
C TRP A 118 -7.02 0.76 5.96
N GLY A 119 -7.51 1.68 5.13
CA GLY A 119 -6.90 2.01 3.84
C GLY A 119 -5.53 2.66 4.00
N ALA A 120 -5.39 3.58 4.96
CA ALA A 120 -4.11 4.17 5.30
C ALA A 120 -3.14 3.10 5.82
N ILE A 121 -3.58 2.22 6.73
CA ILE A 121 -2.77 1.09 7.22
C ILE A 121 -2.31 0.21 6.05
N LEU A 122 -3.20 -0.11 5.10
CA LEU A 122 -2.86 -0.89 3.93
C LEU A 122 -1.80 -0.18 3.07
N VAL A 123 -1.96 1.11 2.77
CA VAL A 123 -1.01 1.88 1.96
C VAL A 123 0.35 2.00 2.66
N PHE A 124 0.39 2.33 3.95
CA PHE A 124 1.64 2.35 4.71
C PHE A 124 2.29 0.97 4.78
N GLY A 125 1.49 -0.08 4.91
CA GLY A 125 1.96 -1.46 4.81
C GLY A 125 2.59 -1.75 3.45
N LEU A 126 1.95 -1.35 2.34
CA LEU A 126 2.50 -1.56 0.99
C LEU A 126 3.80 -0.79 0.77
N ILE A 127 3.89 0.46 1.25
CA ILE A 127 5.11 1.28 1.14
C ILE A 127 6.27 0.64 1.92
N THR A 128 6.01 0.10 3.12
CA THR A 128 7.07 -0.38 4.03
C THR A 128 7.44 -1.85 3.79
N ILE A 129 6.45 -2.72 3.55
CA ILE A 129 6.61 -4.16 3.38
C ILE A 129 6.79 -4.54 1.90
N TYR A 130 6.29 -3.74 0.95
CA TYR A 130 6.40 -4.03 -0.49
C TYR A 130 6.90 -2.81 -1.29
N PRO A 131 8.05 -2.21 -0.93
CA PRO A 131 8.51 -0.94 -1.52
C PRO A 131 8.77 -1.04 -3.03
N GLY A 132 9.28 -2.18 -3.51
CA GLY A 132 9.52 -2.40 -4.94
C GLY A 132 8.22 -2.38 -5.76
N LEU A 133 7.19 -3.09 -5.28
CA LEU A 133 5.87 -3.12 -5.91
C LEU A 133 5.20 -1.74 -5.89
N TRP A 134 5.23 -1.07 -4.74
CA TRP A 134 4.61 0.24 -4.59
C TRP A 134 5.24 1.27 -5.52
N ASN A 135 6.57 1.33 -5.60
CA ASN A 135 7.26 2.26 -6.50
C ASN A 135 6.95 1.97 -7.97
N TYR A 136 6.92 0.69 -8.37
CA TYR A 136 6.56 0.29 -9.73
C TYR A 136 5.13 0.74 -10.11
N LEU A 137 4.15 0.45 -9.27
CA LEU A 137 2.76 0.87 -9.47
C LEU A 137 2.63 2.40 -9.45
N ALA A 138 3.29 3.05 -8.49
CA ALA A 138 3.23 4.50 -8.36
C ALA A 138 3.74 5.19 -9.61
N GLU A 139 4.79 4.69 -10.27
CA GLU A 139 5.32 5.27 -11.50
C GLU A 139 4.41 5.12 -12.72
N ILE A 140 3.73 3.98 -12.87
CA ILE A 140 2.78 3.73 -13.97
C ILE A 140 1.50 4.55 -13.75
N PHE A 141 0.99 4.54 -12.53
CA PHE A 141 -0.33 5.04 -12.18
C PHE A 141 -0.33 6.43 -11.54
N ARG A 142 0.78 7.19 -11.63
CA ARG A 142 0.95 8.54 -11.03
C ARG A 142 -0.30 9.41 -11.13
N TRP A 143 -0.82 9.57 -12.35
CA TRP A 143 -1.98 10.42 -12.62
C TRP A 143 -3.26 9.90 -11.96
N SER A 144 -3.48 8.59 -12.00
CA SER A 144 -4.66 7.99 -11.37
C SER A 144 -4.57 8.02 -9.84
N MET A 145 -3.38 7.96 -9.23
CA MET A 145 -3.22 8.10 -7.78
C MET A 145 -3.57 9.52 -7.31
N TRP A 146 -3.15 10.56 -8.04
CA TRP A 146 -3.57 11.93 -7.74
C TRP A 146 -5.08 12.13 -7.92
N ALA A 147 -5.65 11.58 -8.99
CA ALA A 147 -7.10 11.61 -9.20
C ALA A 147 -7.86 10.89 -8.07
N TYR A 148 -7.35 9.74 -7.61
CA TYR A 148 -7.92 8.97 -6.51
C TYR A 148 -7.95 9.77 -5.20
N VAL A 149 -6.85 10.44 -4.83
CA VAL A 149 -6.80 11.30 -3.63
C VAL A 149 -7.76 12.48 -3.75
N GLY A 150 -7.83 13.11 -4.93
CA GLY A 150 -8.78 14.19 -5.20
C GLY A 150 -10.24 13.73 -5.04
N LEU A 151 -10.58 12.57 -5.58
CA LEU A 151 -11.91 11.98 -5.44
C LEU A 151 -12.26 11.65 -4.00
N PHE A 152 -11.32 11.11 -3.21
CA PHE A 152 -11.51 10.88 -1.77
C PHE A 152 -11.82 12.19 -1.03
N PHE A 153 -11.19 13.29 -1.41
CA PHE A 153 -11.49 14.60 -0.84
C PHE A 153 -12.91 15.06 -1.20
N PHE A 154 -13.31 14.96 -2.49
CA PHE A 154 -14.66 15.31 -2.93
C PHE A 154 -15.74 14.42 -2.30
N GLU A 155 -15.48 13.12 -2.17
CA GLU A 155 -16.36 12.17 -1.51
C GLU A 155 -16.54 12.53 -0.04
N SER A 156 -15.43 12.76 0.69
CA SER A 156 -15.48 13.21 2.10
C SER A 156 -16.25 14.52 2.23
N PHE A 157 -15.97 15.51 1.39
CA PHE A 157 -16.66 16.79 1.40
C PHE A 157 -18.16 16.62 1.18
N THR A 158 -18.55 15.86 0.15
CA THR A 158 -19.96 15.59 -0.16
C THR A 158 -20.63 14.83 0.98
N LEU A 159 -19.94 13.89 1.63
CA LEU A 159 -20.46 13.09 2.73
C LEU A 159 -20.75 13.96 3.96
N TYR A 160 -19.82 14.85 4.29
CA TYR A 160 -20.00 15.80 5.37
C TYR A 160 -21.14 16.77 5.06
N LEU A 161 -21.24 17.27 3.82
CA LEU A 161 -22.36 18.11 3.39
C LEU A 161 -23.70 17.37 3.47
N TYR A 162 -23.74 16.10 3.10
CA TYR A 162 -24.93 15.26 3.19
C TYR A 162 -25.34 15.03 4.64
N TYR A 163 -24.42 14.62 5.52
CA TYR A 163 -24.73 14.37 6.93
C TYR A 163 -25.16 15.64 7.69
N TYR A 164 -24.39 16.73 7.60
CA TYR A 164 -24.70 17.98 8.32
C TYR A 164 -25.75 18.84 7.61
N GLY A 165 -26.01 18.59 6.33
CA GLY A 165 -27.05 19.25 5.56
C GLY A 165 -28.47 18.76 5.89
N TRP A 166 -28.59 17.65 6.61
CA TRP A 166 -29.86 16.96 6.83
C TRP A 166 -30.96 17.84 7.41
N GLU A 167 -30.73 18.53 8.53
CA GLU A 167 -31.75 19.40 9.13
C GLU A 167 -32.02 20.65 8.28
N ARG A 168 -30.96 21.23 7.68
CA ARG A 168 -31.04 22.49 6.93
C ARG A 168 -31.77 22.35 5.60
N TRP A 169 -31.67 21.19 4.95
CA TRP A 169 -32.27 20.92 3.64
C TRP A 169 -33.44 19.93 3.72
N SER A 170 -33.99 19.73 4.91
CA SER A 170 -35.13 18.83 5.15
C SER A 170 -36.46 19.30 4.55
N LEU A 171 -36.58 20.57 4.11
CA LEU A 171 -37.85 21.18 3.70
C LEU A 171 -37.79 21.79 2.30
N GLY A 172 -38.86 21.58 1.52
CA GLY A 172 -39.06 22.23 0.22
C GLY A 172 -38.08 21.80 -0.87
N LYS A 173 -37.76 22.71 -1.80
CA LYS A 173 -36.89 22.44 -2.96
C LYS A 173 -35.45 22.06 -2.57
N ALA A 174 -35.01 22.47 -1.38
CA ALA A 174 -33.68 22.13 -0.86
C ALA A 174 -33.51 20.63 -0.62
N LYS A 175 -34.62 19.88 -0.42
CA LYS A 175 -34.56 18.43 -0.24
C LYS A 175 -34.13 17.68 -1.50
N TYR A 176 -34.46 18.19 -2.67
CA TYR A 176 -33.94 17.66 -3.93
C TYR A 176 -32.42 17.87 -4.04
N PHE A 177 -31.91 19.02 -3.55
CA PHE A 177 -30.47 19.26 -3.51
C PHE A 177 -29.77 18.27 -2.56
N HIS A 178 -30.34 18.06 -1.37
CA HIS A 178 -29.83 17.06 -0.42
C HIS A 178 -29.80 15.65 -1.04
N TRP A 179 -30.87 15.24 -1.72
CA TRP A 179 -30.92 13.98 -2.45
C TRP A 179 -29.86 13.88 -3.55
N THR A 180 -29.58 14.97 -4.29
CA THR A 180 -28.50 14.97 -5.30
C THR A 180 -27.11 14.76 -4.69
N LEU A 181 -26.87 15.21 -3.45
CA LEU A 181 -25.60 14.95 -2.76
C LEU A 181 -25.42 13.45 -2.48
N GLY A 182 -26.49 12.75 -2.12
CA GLY A 182 -26.47 11.30 -1.98
C GLY A 182 -26.17 10.60 -3.32
N ILE A 183 -26.72 11.08 -4.44
CA ILE A 183 -26.39 10.55 -5.78
C ILE A 183 -24.92 10.80 -6.11
N LEU A 184 -24.42 12.03 -5.86
CA LEU A 184 -23.03 12.40 -6.05
C LEU A 184 -22.08 11.50 -5.26
N LEU A 185 -22.42 11.16 -4.02
CA LEU A 185 -21.63 10.21 -3.21
C LEU A 185 -21.48 8.85 -3.90
N ASN A 186 -22.57 8.31 -4.45
CA ASN A 186 -22.52 7.05 -5.18
C ASN A 186 -21.66 7.14 -6.46
N VAL A 187 -21.72 8.27 -7.16
CA VAL A 187 -20.89 8.53 -8.34
C VAL A 187 -19.41 8.56 -7.96
N TRP A 188 -19.03 9.32 -6.93
CA TRP A 188 -17.65 9.41 -6.46
C TRP A 188 -17.12 8.05 -6.00
N GLY A 189 -17.86 7.34 -5.14
CA GLY A 189 -17.47 6.02 -4.66
C GLY A 189 -17.31 5.01 -5.80
N THR A 190 -18.19 5.04 -6.81
CA THR A 190 -18.08 4.16 -7.98
C THR A 190 -16.84 4.47 -8.81
N ILE A 191 -16.52 5.76 -9.03
CA ILE A 191 -15.31 6.15 -9.77
C ILE A 191 -14.05 5.72 -9.01
N VAL A 192 -14.01 5.94 -7.69
CA VAL A 192 -12.91 5.49 -6.81
C VAL A 192 -12.71 3.98 -6.92
N MET A 193 -13.79 3.21 -6.89
CA MET A 193 -13.75 1.76 -7.08
C MET A 193 -13.18 1.38 -8.45
N PHE A 194 -13.60 2.04 -9.52
CA PHE A 194 -13.11 1.75 -10.88
C PHE A 194 -11.61 2.01 -11.01
N ILE A 195 -11.11 3.09 -10.41
CA ILE A 195 -9.67 3.40 -10.40
C ILE A 195 -8.91 2.35 -9.58
N ALA A 196 -9.36 2.03 -8.37
CA ALA A 196 -8.72 1.03 -7.51
C ALA A 196 -8.71 -0.37 -8.17
N ASN A 197 -9.80 -0.72 -8.86
CA ASN A 197 -9.90 -1.96 -9.62
C ASN A 197 -8.88 -2.05 -10.74
N SER A 198 -8.60 -0.95 -11.43
CA SER A 198 -7.57 -0.91 -12.47
C SER A 198 -6.21 -1.33 -11.91
N TRP A 199 -5.84 -0.84 -10.72
CA TRP A 199 -4.58 -1.23 -10.06
C TRP A 199 -4.59 -2.71 -9.66
N LEU A 200 -5.70 -3.19 -9.10
CA LEU A 200 -5.85 -4.58 -8.70
C LEU A 200 -5.73 -5.53 -9.90
N THR A 201 -6.47 -5.26 -10.97
CA THR A 201 -6.52 -6.13 -12.13
C THR A 201 -5.26 -6.06 -12.96
N TYR A 202 -4.53 -4.95 -12.91
CA TYR A 202 -3.20 -4.86 -13.50
C TYR A 202 -2.23 -5.86 -12.85
N MET A 203 -2.30 -6.04 -11.52
CA MET A 203 -1.48 -7.02 -10.81
C MET A 203 -1.89 -8.48 -11.12
N MET A 204 -3.15 -8.71 -11.49
CA MET A 204 -3.68 -10.05 -11.78
C MET A 204 -3.51 -10.45 -13.25
N SER A 205 -3.72 -9.51 -14.16
CA SER A 205 -3.67 -9.70 -15.61
C SER A 205 -2.97 -8.48 -16.25
N PRO A 206 -1.64 -8.39 -16.14
CA PRO A 206 -0.90 -7.33 -16.82
C PRO A 206 -1.06 -7.48 -18.35
N PRO A 207 -1.01 -6.36 -19.10
CA PRO A 207 -1.08 -6.40 -20.55
C PRO A 207 0.04 -7.24 -21.18
N ALA A 208 -0.21 -7.80 -22.36
CA ALA A 208 0.72 -8.71 -23.03
C ALA A 208 2.07 -8.07 -23.36
N GLU A 209 2.14 -6.74 -23.43
CA GLU A 209 3.37 -5.99 -23.68
C GLU A 209 4.27 -5.85 -22.43
N VAL A 210 3.76 -6.22 -21.24
CA VAL A 210 4.49 -6.12 -19.97
C VAL A 210 5.12 -7.47 -19.63
N THR A 211 6.44 -7.49 -19.59
CA THR A 211 7.27 -8.63 -19.18
C THR A 211 7.97 -8.32 -17.86
N ALA A 212 8.61 -9.32 -17.24
CA ALA A 212 9.30 -9.16 -15.95
C ALA A 212 10.40 -8.07 -15.97
N ASP A 213 10.97 -7.78 -17.15
CA ASP A 213 12.04 -6.80 -17.34
C ASP A 213 11.53 -5.45 -17.88
N THR A 214 10.22 -5.31 -18.09
CA THR A 214 9.64 -4.08 -18.64
C THR A 214 9.67 -2.97 -17.58
N ALA A 215 10.48 -1.94 -17.86
CA ALA A 215 10.57 -0.75 -17.01
C ALA A 215 9.20 -0.04 -16.90
N PRO A 216 8.84 0.52 -15.73
CA PRO A 216 7.55 1.18 -15.51
C PRO A 216 7.22 2.25 -16.55
N GLN A 217 8.23 2.97 -17.05
CA GLN A 217 8.05 4.09 -17.97
C GLN A 217 7.70 3.65 -19.40
N MET A 218 7.92 2.37 -19.73
CA MET A 218 7.59 1.79 -21.03
C MET A 218 6.13 1.31 -21.10
N VAL A 219 5.44 1.23 -19.95
CA VAL A 219 4.06 0.75 -19.88
C VAL A 219 3.10 1.88 -20.27
N GLN A 220 2.31 1.66 -21.31
CA GLN A 220 1.28 2.61 -21.72
C GLN A 220 0.15 2.64 -20.69
N PHE A 221 -0.17 3.83 -20.17
CA PHE A 221 -1.13 4.03 -19.08
C PHE A 221 -2.50 3.39 -19.35
N TRP A 222 -3.07 3.61 -20.54
CA TRP A 222 -4.41 3.09 -20.85
C TRP A 222 -4.45 1.57 -20.99
N SER A 223 -3.40 0.96 -21.54
CA SER A 223 -3.25 -0.50 -21.57
C SER A 223 -3.18 -1.07 -20.15
N ALA A 224 -2.43 -0.43 -19.25
CA ALA A 224 -2.36 -0.84 -17.85
C ALA A 224 -3.69 -0.64 -17.10
N PHE A 225 -4.37 0.48 -17.34
CA PHE A 225 -5.59 0.87 -16.65
C PHE A 225 -6.81 0.06 -17.11
N ALA A 226 -7.05 -0.01 -18.41
CA ALA A 226 -8.19 -0.72 -19.01
C ALA A 226 -7.77 -2.13 -19.46
N ASN A 227 -7.18 -2.90 -18.56
CA ASN A 227 -6.74 -4.26 -18.81
C ASN A 227 -7.93 -5.23 -18.97
N ALA A 228 -7.65 -6.46 -19.41
CA ALA A 228 -8.67 -7.44 -19.82
C ALA A 228 -9.70 -7.78 -18.71
N THR A 229 -9.29 -7.75 -17.43
CA THR A 229 -10.17 -8.10 -16.32
C THR A 229 -10.79 -6.89 -15.62
N TRP A 230 -10.44 -5.66 -16.03
CA TRP A 230 -10.91 -4.42 -15.42
C TRP A 230 -12.43 -4.26 -15.49
N MET A 231 -13.05 -4.38 -16.67
CA MET A 231 -14.50 -4.23 -16.80
C MET A 231 -15.28 -5.38 -16.13
N PRO A 232 -14.88 -6.66 -16.29
CA PRO A 232 -15.49 -7.76 -15.54
C PRO A 232 -15.47 -7.57 -14.02
N ILE A 233 -14.33 -7.16 -13.43
CA ILE A 233 -14.25 -6.96 -11.98
C ILE A 233 -15.09 -5.76 -11.53
N ASN A 234 -15.14 -4.68 -12.33
CA ASN A 234 -15.96 -3.51 -12.04
C ASN A 234 -17.42 -3.90 -11.96
N ILE A 235 -17.92 -4.66 -12.93
CA ILE A 235 -19.30 -5.15 -12.95
C ILE A 235 -19.56 -6.07 -11.76
N HIS A 236 -18.65 -7.04 -11.52
CA HIS A 236 -18.80 -7.97 -10.39
C HIS A 236 -18.88 -7.23 -9.05
N ARG A 237 -17.96 -6.30 -8.78
CA ARG A 237 -17.92 -5.53 -7.54
C ARG A 237 -19.09 -4.56 -7.42
N LEU A 238 -19.51 -3.93 -8.52
CA LEU A 238 -20.68 -3.04 -8.51
C LEU A 238 -21.94 -3.81 -8.11
N ILE A 239 -22.16 -4.98 -8.71
CA ILE A 239 -23.31 -5.83 -8.35
C ILE A 239 -23.16 -6.33 -6.90
N ALA A 240 -21.98 -6.81 -6.51
CA ALA A 240 -21.75 -7.34 -5.17
C ALA A 240 -21.94 -6.30 -4.06
N ASN A 241 -21.72 -5.02 -4.33
CA ASN A 241 -21.96 -3.95 -3.35
C ASN A 241 -23.44 -3.52 -3.26
N VAL A 242 -24.26 -3.85 -4.26
CA VAL A 242 -25.69 -3.49 -4.33
C VAL A 242 -26.57 -4.53 -3.62
N VAL A 243 -26.11 -5.77 -3.48
CA VAL A 243 -26.85 -6.91 -2.90
C VAL A 243 -26.47 -7.10 -1.43
#